data_AF-A0A7V2Y151-F1
#
_entry.id   AF-A0A7V2Y151-F1
#
_cell.length_a   1.000
_cell.length_b   1.000
_cell.length_c   1.000
_cell.angle_alpha   90.00
_cell.angle_beta   90.00
_cell.angle_gamma   90.00
#
_symmetry.space_group_name_H-M   'P 1'
#
loop_
_entity.id
_entity.type
_entity.pdbx_description
1 polymer ?
#
loop_
_entity_poly.entity_id
_entity_poly.type
_entity_poly.pdbx_seq_one_letter_code
_entity_poly.pdbx_strand_id
1 'polypeptide(L)'
;MIRLRNILVPMAALLCYATASEAAGGRVHAEMGRQAWFYYLSKNEDMLPGLSTFLSDDGLWHAYYSGCLFPDWGYPGGINRDAGEDCHWREFLDCYFDVLSAKYPPPWNYETKRHIAFFFGVVTHDMTDLPWHFDEGTNVAFENRGEREDAGYDANLDMICHLFVQAEYGVLPGLQGTIWFPMDDLLEAFAKRGKAVTAAQIEAGRTLLEAASLGTVGFGTLPYWHNKMKYPWSHRHYEDYYYGGVQHGAALSAVCIRYWYTRLHGGSCLQNMPAYSCQPPGYIAHAPCRDTTIGDALPGHNAGGEPLLEVSRETTGAERRALLRFSLDNIPAAARLAAATLWLHVIECPKQAVIAAYTVNRAWNAGNGATDNIRGVVGRPAVEDEATWEAPWESPGCEHVDRDRDDVPIDSTPVSPPIHGGHWVSWNLLPAVSRWLAHPETNHGILLRINDAGKAAFLSSESFKSRADDYCGGIRIEARPMLIIQTL
;
A
#
# COMPACT_ATOMS: atom_id res chain seq x y z
N MET A 1 19.56 -45.67 24.41
CA MET A 1 19.79 -45.24 23.02
C MET A 1 18.76 -44.18 22.66
N ILE A 2 19.10 -42.91 22.90
CA ILE A 2 18.34 -41.78 22.35
C ILE A 2 18.48 -41.91 20.83
N ARG A 3 17.37 -42.12 20.12
CA ARG A 3 17.38 -42.39 18.68
C ARG A 3 18.10 -41.22 17.98
N LEU A 4 19.20 -41.50 17.26
CA LEU A 4 19.98 -40.50 16.50
C LEU A 4 19.11 -39.55 15.67
N ARG A 5 17.92 -40.00 15.24
CA ARG A 5 16.92 -39.20 14.53
C ARG A 5 16.46 -37.93 15.29
N ASN A 6 16.46 -37.94 16.62
CA ASN A 6 16.04 -36.80 17.45
C ASN A 6 17.15 -35.75 17.65
N ILE A 7 18.38 -36.03 17.21
CA ILE A 7 19.53 -35.11 17.29
C ILE A 7 19.94 -34.67 15.87
N LEU A 8 19.85 -35.57 14.89
CA LEU A 8 20.21 -35.29 13.49
C LEU A 8 19.24 -34.34 12.79
N VAL A 9 17.93 -34.46 13.04
CA VAL A 9 16.92 -33.53 12.46
C VAL A 9 17.11 -32.09 12.97
N PRO A 10 17.27 -31.85 14.29
CA PRO A 10 17.51 -30.49 14.77
C PRO A 10 18.91 -29.96 14.44
N MET A 11 19.96 -30.79 14.36
CA MET A 11 21.26 -30.35 13.85
C MET A 11 21.21 -30.00 12.36
N ALA A 12 20.53 -30.80 11.53
CA ALA A 12 20.33 -30.49 10.13
C ALA A 12 19.49 -29.22 9.94
N ALA A 13 18.45 -29.01 10.75
CA ALA A 13 17.69 -27.77 10.77
C ALA A 13 18.55 -26.56 11.19
N LEU A 14 19.45 -26.72 12.17
CA LEU A 14 20.38 -25.67 12.59
C LEU A 14 21.44 -25.33 11.52
N LEU A 15 21.95 -26.35 10.80
CA LEU A 15 22.87 -26.20 9.68
C LEU A 15 22.20 -25.60 8.43
N CYS A 16 20.95 -25.97 8.15
CA CYS A 16 20.13 -25.34 7.11
C CYS A 16 19.77 -23.89 7.47
N TYR A 17 19.48 -23.61 8.75
CA TYR A 17 19.22 -22.25 9.24
C TYR A 17 20.46 -21.35 9.11
N ALA A 18 21.67 -21.87 9.35
CA ALA A 18 22.93 -21.15 9.15
C ALA A 18 23.29 -20.91 7.66
N THR A 19 22.69 -21.66 6.73
CA THR A 19 22.91 -21.51 5.27
C THR A 19 21.75 -20.79 4.55
N ALA A 20 20.61 -20.62 5.23
CA ALA A 20 19.44 -19.86 4.80
C ALA A 20 19.40 -18.44 5.39
N SER A 21 20.48 -17.98 6.05
CA SER A 21 20.52 -16.65 6.65
C SER A 21 20.45 -15.50 5.65
N GLU A 22 20.65 -15.78 4.36
CA GLU A 22 20.46 -14.84 3.24
C GLU A 22 19.01 -14.81 2.71
N ALA A 23 18.10 -15.65 3.23
CA ALA A 23 16.79 -15.93 2.64
C ALA A 23 15.64 -15.83 3.68
N ALA A 24 15.81 -15.01 4.70
CA ALA A 24 15.02 -15.07 5.92
C ALA A 24 14.21 -13.80 6.21
N GLY A 25 13.57 -13.21 5.19
CA GLY A 25 12.61 -12.12 5.36
C GLY A 25 11.16 -12.61 5.53
N GLY A 26 10.79 -13.73 4.93
CA GLY A 26 9.37 -14.07 4.71
C GLY A 26 8.41 -14.05 5.91
N ARG A 27 8.87 -14.24 7.17
CA ARG A 27 7.98 -14.12 8.35
C ARG A 27 7.60 -12.69 8.66
N VAL A 28 8.52 -11.73 8.57
CA VAL A 28 8.19 -10.33 8.86
C VAL A 28 7.20 -9.80 7.82
N HIS A 29 7.41 -10.13 6.54
CA HIS A 29 6.44 -9.81 5.47
C HIS A 29 5.10 -10.50 5.68
N ALA A 30 5.09 -11.78 6.11
CA ALA A 30 3.85 -12.45 6.46
C ALA A 30 3.11 -11.76 7.63
N GLU A 31 3.82 -11.17 8.59
CA GLU A 31 3.19 -10.39 9.68
C GLU A 31 2.63 -9.07 9.17
N MET A 32 3.39 -8.33 8.36
CA MET A 32 2.91 -7.12 7.70
C MET A 32 1.63 -7.40 6.90
N GLY A 33 1.63 -8.48 6.11
CA GLY A 33 0.47 -8.94 5.37
C GLY A 33 -0.72 -9.34 6.24
N ARG A 34 -0.46 -10.06 7.32
CA ARG A 34 -1.49 -10.44 8.31
C ARG A 34 -2.14 -9.20 8.93
N GLN A 35 -1.33 -8.23 9.35
CA GLN A 35 -1.80 -6.95 9.89
C GLN A 35 -2.54 -6.14 8.82
N ALA A 36 -2.11 -6.16 7.57
CA ALA A 36 -2.81 -5.50 6.46
C ALA A 36 -4.25 -5.99 6.35
N TRP A 37 -4.43 -7.30 6.44
CA TRP A 37 -5.75 -7.95 6.43
C TRP A 37 -6.59 -7.55 7.63
N PHE A 38 -6.09 -7.68 8.86
CA PHE A 38 -6.87 -7.40 10.06
C PHE A 38 -7.20 -5.92 10.27
N TYR A 39 -6.29 -5.02 9.91
CA TYR A 39 -6.47 -3.59 10.17
C TYR A 39 -7.12 -2.83 9.01
N TYR A 40 -6.99 -3.29 7.77
CA TYR A 40 -7.38 -2.50 6.60
C TYR A 40 -8.26 -3.26 5.59
N LEU A 41 -7.86 -4.46 5.16
CA LEU A 41 -8.54 -5.15 4.05
C LEU A 41 -9.80 -5.91 4.47
N SER A 42 -9.88 -6.39 5.71
CA SER A 42 -11.08 -7.04 6.26
C SER A 42 -12.18 -6.04 6.66
N LYS A 43 -12.02 -4.77 6.27
CA LYS A 43 -12.94 -3.66 6.59
C LYS A 43 -13.43 -3.04 5.29
N ASN A 44 -14.54 -2.30 5.36
CA ASN A 44 -15.10 -1.54 4.25
C ASN A 44 -15.42 -2.40 3.01
N GLU A 45 -16.18 -3.48 3.19
CA GLU A 45 -16.59 -4.40 2.10
C GLU A 45 -17.23 -3.69 0.90
N ASP A 46 -17.93 -2.58 1.12
CA ASP A 46 -18.55 -1.78 0.05
C ASP A 46 -17.54 -1.18 -0.93
N MET A 47 -16.27 -1.04 -0.52
CA MET A 47 -15.20 -0.48 -1.34
C MET A 47 -14.73 -1.44 -2.42
N LEU A 48 -14.51 -2.70 -2.06
CA LEU A 48 -14.08 -3.78 -2.94
C LEU A 48 -14.77 -5.08 -2.52
N PRO A 49 -16.00 -5.34 -3.03
CA PRO A 49 -16.80 -6.48 -2.61
C PRO A 49 -16.09 -7.81 -2.85
N GLY A 50 -16.09 -8.67 -1.83
CA GLY A 50 -15.43 -9.97 -1.80
C GLY A 50 -14.01 -9.93 -1.24
N LEU A 51 -13.38 -8.75 -1.15
CA LEU A 51 -12.03 -8.64 -0.63
C LEU A 51 -12.00 -8.91 0.87
N SER A 52 -12.92 -8.35 1.67
CA SER A 52 -12.82 -8.44 3.15
C SER A 52 -12.91 -9.87 3.71
N THR A 53 -13.51 -10.77 2.93
CA THR A 53 -13.69 -12.19 3.26
C THR A 53 -12.83 -13.09 2.39
N PHE A 54 -11.86 -12.54 1.65
CA PHE A 54 -11.07 -13.28 0.68
C PHE A 54 -10.22 -14.37 1.33
N LEU A 55 -9.46 -14.06 2.40
CA LEU A 55 -8.72 -15.04 3.20
C LEU A 55 -9.62 -15.64 4.29
N SER A 56 -10.59 -16.45 3.88
CA SER A 56 -11.67 -16.97 4.74
C SER A 56 -11.30 -18.15 5.63
N ASP A 57 -10.22 -18.86 5.33
CA ASP A 57 -9.83 -20.09 6.02
C ASP A 57 -8.32 -20.32 5.99
N ASP A 58 -7.88 -21.29 6.79
CA ASP A 58 -6.47 -21.60 6.97
C ASP A 58 -5.77 -21.99 5.65
N GLY A 59 -6.47 -22.62 4.71
CA GLY A 59 -5.90 -23.04 3.43
C GLY A 59 -5.51 -21.85 2.54
N LEU A 60 -6.37 -20.82 2.49
CA LEU A 60 -6.07 -19.59 1.78
C LEU A 60 -4.98 -18.77 2.48
N TRP A 61 -4.97 -18.76 3.81
CA TRP A 61 -3.87 -18.17 4.57
C TRP A 61 -2.52 -18.87 4.34
N HIS A 62 -2.49 -20.20 4.28
CA HIS A 62 -1.27 -20.94 3.95
C HIS A 62 -0.76 -20.60 2.54
N ALA A 63 -1.65 -20.45 1.56
CA ALA A 63 -1.27 -20.03 0.21
C ALA A 63 -0.69 -18.61 0.22
N TYR A 64 -1.35 -17.67 0.89
CA TYR A 64 -0.86 -16.30 1.06
C TYR A 64 0.53 -16.25 1.71
N TYR A 65 0.70 -16.91 2.85
CA TYR A 65 2.00 -16.95 3.53
C TYR A 65 3.08 -17.70 2.73
N SER A 66 2.70 -18.69 1.92
CA SER A 66 3.65 -19.31 0.97
C SER A 66 4.11 -18.31 -0.08
N GLY A 67 3.22 -17.43 -0.54
CA GLY A 67 3.57 -16.31 -1.42
C GLY A 67 4.53 -15.33 -0.76
N CYS A 68 4.32 -15.00 0.52
CA CYS A 68 5.26 -14.14 1.27
C CYS A 68 6.65 -14.76 1.46
N LEU A 69 6.79 -16.08 1.32
CA LEU A 69 8.09 -16.77 1.38
C LEU A 69 8.72 -16.93 -0.01
N PHE A 70 7.92 -16.83 -1.07
CA PHE A 70 8.34 -17.25 -2.39
C PHE A 70 9.51 -16.44 -2.94
N PRO A 71 9.55 -15.09 -2.88
CA PRO A 71 10.65 -14.33 -3.50
C PRO A 71 12.05 -14.78 -3.08
N ASP A 72 12.18 -15.23 -1.83
CA ASP A 72 13.43 -15.74 -1.25
C ASP A 72 13.90 -17.11 -1.80
N TRP A 73 13.12 -17.79 -2.65
CA TRP A 73 13.36 -19.20 -3.04
C TRP A 73 14.73 -19.47 -3.68
N GLY A 74 15.30 -18.48 -4.37
CA GLY A 74 16.54 -18.63 -5.14
C GLY A 74 17.82 -18.46 -4.32
N TYR A 75 17.72 -17.90 -3.11
CA TYR A 75 18.85 -17.59 -2.24
C TYR A 75 19.47 -18.80 -1.52
N PRO A 76 18.68 -19.69 -0.87
CA PRO A 76 19.23 -20.80 -0.10
C PRO A 76 20.18 -21.66 -0.92
N GLY A 77 21.42 -21.83 -0.45
CA GLY A 77 22.44 -22.63 -1.14
C GLY A 77 22.85 -22.11 -2.52
N GLY A 78 22.46 -20.88 -2.89
CA GLY A 78 22.75 -20.29 -4.19
C GLY A 78 22.08 -20.99 -5.37
N ILE A 79 20.87 -21.55 -5.17
CA ILE A 79 20.14 -22.32 -6.19
C ILE A 79 19.99 -21.55 -7.50
N ASN A 80 19.52 -20.29 -7.41
CA ASN A 80 19.36 -19.40 -8.56
C ASN A 80 19.13 -17.95 -8.08
N ARG A 81 20.18 -17.31 -7.55
CA ARG A 81 20.09 -15.96 -6.97
C ARG A 81 19.51 -14.94 -7.95
N ASP A 82 19.93 -14.96 -9.21
CA ASP A 82 19.48 -14.00 -10.23
C ASP A 82 17.98 -14.13 -10.57
N ALA A 83 17.39 -15.31 -10.40
CA ALA A 83 15.96 -15.52 -10.62
C ALA A 83 15.13 -15.34 -9.34
N GLY A 84 15.69 -15.67 -8.18
CA GLY A 84 15.11 -15.34 -6.87
C GLY A 84 15.04 -13.83 -6.67
N GLU A 85 16.12 -13.11 -6.98
CA GLU A 85 16.11 -11.65 -6.90
C GLU A 85 15.12 -11.02 -7.89
N ASP A 86 14.99 -11.59 -9.09
CA ASP A 86 14.09 -11.06 -10.12
C ASP A 86 12.62 -11.03 -9.69
N CYS A 87 12.19 -11.96 -8.82
CA CYS A 87 10.82 -12.00 -8.35
C CYS A 87 10.45 -10.97 -7.27
N HIS A 88 11.39 -10.15 -6.79
CA HIS A 88 11.10 -9.00 -5.91
C HIS A 88 10.67 -7.75 -6.68
N TRP A 89 10.78 -7.77 -8.01
CA TRP A 89 10.65 -6.57 -8.85
C TRP A 89 9.33 -6.54 -9.64
N ARG A 90 8.91 -5.32 -9.95
CA ARG A 90 7.63 -5.01 -10.58
C ARG A 90 7.42 -5.76 -11.90
N GLU A 91 8.47 -5.94 -12.69
CA GLU A 91 8.41 -6.62 -13.99
C GLU A 91 8.03 -8.09 -13.85
N PHE A 92 8.44 -8.77 -12.78
CA PHE A 92 8.00 -10.12 -12.49
C PHE A 92 6.53 -10.14 -12.08
N LEU A 93 6.10 -9.23 -11.20
CA LEU A 93 4.71 -9.12 -10.79
C LEU A 93 3.77 -8.86 -11.97
N ASP A 94 4.16 -8.00 -12.93
CA ASP A 94 3.35 -7.78 -14.14
C ASP A 94 3.29 -9.05 -15.01
N CYS A 95 4.40 -9.78 -15.18
CA CYS A 95 4.39 -11.07 -15.88
C CYS A 95 3.50 -12.11 -15.18
N TYR A 96 3.53 -12.17 -13.85
CA TYR A 96 2.72 -13.10 -13.08
C TYR A 96 1.24 -12.71 -13.10
N PHE A 97 0.94 -11.42 -12.99
CA PHE A 97 -0.42 -10.89 -13.18
C PHE A 97 -0.99 -11.27 -14.55
N ASP A 98 -0.20 -11.20 -15.62
CA ASP A 98 -0.64 -11.58 -16.97
C ASP A 98 -1.01 -13.07 -17.05
N VAL A 99 -0.23 -13.95 -16.38
CA VAL A 99 -0.56 -15.38 -16.28
C VAL A 99 -1.89 -15.56 -15.55
N LEU A 100 -2.03 -14.93 -14.38
CA LEU A 100 -3.21 -15.10 -13.54
C LEU A 100 -4.47 -14.55 -14.22
N SER A 101 -4.39 -13.37 -14.82
CA SER A 101 -5.51 -12.74 -15.52
C SER A 101 -5.97 -13.56 -16.72
N ALA A 102 -5.04 -14.25 -17.41
CA ALA A 102 -5.37 -15.10 -18.55
C ALA A 102 -6.02 -16.43 -18.14
N LYS A 103 -5.53 -17.05 -17.04
CA LYS A 103 -5.99 -18.37 -16.59
C LYS A 103 -7.20 -18.32 -15.66
N TYR A 104 -7.34 -17.25 -14.90
CA TYR A 104 -8.22 -17.16 -13.75
C TYR A 104 -9.11 -15.91 -13.78
N PRO A 105 -9.94 -15.70 -14.83
CA PRO A 105 -10.89 -14.61 -14.82
C PRO A 105 -11.94 -14.81 -13.71
N PRO A 106 -12.44 -13.74 -13.08
CA PRO A 106 -13.53 -13.83 -12.11
C PRO A 106 -14.83 -14.33 -12.77
N PRO A 107 -15.76 -14.96 -12.02
CA PRO A 107 -15.71 -15.22 -10.57
C PRO A 107 -14.81 -16.41 -10.19
N TRP A 108 -14.13 -16.31 -9.04
CA TRP A 108 -13.16 -17.31 -8.60
C TRP A 108 -13.77 -18.41 -7.72
N ASN A 109 -13.49 -19.65 -8.08
CA ASN A 109 -13.68 -20.80 -7.20
C ASN A 109 -12.55 -20.89 -6.15
N TYR A 110 -12.65 -21.85 -5.23
CA TYR A 110 -11.68 -22.00 -4.13
C TYR A 110 -10.23 -22.19 -4.62
N GLU A 111 -10.01 -23.07 -5.59
CA GLU A 111 -8.67 -23.32 -6.12
C GLU A 111 -8.10 -22.06 -6.76
N THR A 112 -8.91 -21.33 -7.52
CA THR A 112 -8.50 -20.05 -8.10
C THR A 112 -8.13 -19.03 -7.02
N LYS A 113 -8.95 -18.91 -5.96
CA LYS A 113 -8.63 -18.05 -4.82
C LYS A 113 -7.30 -18.42 -4.17
N ARG A 114 -6.95 -19.70 -4.13
CA ARG A 114 -5.66 -20.18 -3.60
C ARG A 114 -4.47 -19.64 -4.41
N HIS A 115 -4.54 -19.67 -5.74
CA HIS A 115 -3.52 -19.08 -6.63
C HIS A 115 -3.42 -17.55 -6.46
N ILE A 116 -4.56 -16.87 -6.39
CA ILE A 116 -4.58 -15.41 -6.18
C ILE A 116 -4.09 -15.04 -4.76
N ALA A 117 -4.40 -15.84 -3.74
CA ALA A 117 -3.89 -15.64 -2.39
C ALA A 117 -2.36 -15.74 -2.36
N PHE A 118 -1.79 -16.75 -3.03
CA PHE A 118 -0.35 -16.87 -3.19
C PHE A 118 0.24 -15.61 -3.85
N PHE A 119 -0.34 -15.13 -4.94
CA PHE A 119 0.10 -13.90 -5.59
C PHE A 119 0.06 -12.67 -4.69
N PHE A 120 -1.00 -12.49 -3.89
CA PHE A 120 -1.05 -11.39 -2.91
C PHE A 120 0.03 -11.50 -1.84
N GLY A 121 0.48 -12.72 -1.51
CA GLY A 121 1.62 -12.93 -0.64
C GLY A 121 2.93 -12.44 -1.25
N VAL A 122 3.15 -12.72 -2.55
CA VAL A 122 4.31 -12.23 -3.32
C VAL A 122 4.30 -10.71 -3.35
N VAL A 123 3.17 -10.10 -3.72
CA VAL A 123 2.97 -8.63 -3.70
C VAL A 123 3.34 -8.02 -2.35
N THR A 124 2.97 -8.66 -1.25
CA THR A 124 3.30 -8.16 0.09
C THR A 124 4.80 -8.19 0.36
N HIS A 125 5.50 -9.27 0.01
CA HIS A 125 6.94 -9.35 0.18
C HIS A 125 7.62 -8.22 -0.61
N ASP A 126 7.46 -8.22 -1.93
CA ASP A 126 8.09 -7.28 -2.87
C ASP A 126 7.92 -5.81 -2.43
N MET A 127 6.71 -5.42 -2.04
CA MET A 127 6.43 -4.03 -1.70
C MET A 127 6.99 -3.64 -0.33
N THR A 128 7.08 -4.57 0.62
CA THR A 128 7.53 -4.25 1.97
C THR A 128 9.04 -4.28 2.13
N ASP A 129 9.75 -4.96 1.23
CA ASP A 129 11.22 -4.87 1.11
C ASP A 129 11.71 -3.46 0.81
N LEU A 130 10.93 -2.69 0.04
CA LEU A 130 11.33 -1.36 -0.41
C LEU A 130 11.68 -0.43 0.77
N PRO A 131 10.76 -0.10 1.70
CA PRO A 131 11.09 0.71 2.87
C PRO A 131 11.91 -0.03 3.94
N TRP A 132 12.05 -1.35 3.83
CA TRP A 132 12.85 -2.16 4.75
C TRP A 132 14.34 -2.00 4.47
N HIS A 133 14.73 -2.07 3.19
CA HIS A 133 16.13 -2.08 2.74
C HIS A 133 16.63 -0.76 2.14
N PHE A 134 15.75 0.05 1.53
CA PHE A 134 16.19 1.17 0.70
C PHE A 134 15.83 2.55 1.27
N ASP A 135 16.85 3.41 1.46
CA ASP A 135 16.66 4.81 1.86
C ASP A 135 16.03 5.62 0.70
N GLU A 136 15.13 6.57 1.02
CA GLU A 136 14.54 7.52 0.06
C GLU A 136 14.69 8.96 0.57
N GLY A 137 15.61 9.71 -0.01
CA GLY A 137 15.88 11.09 0.38
C GLY A 137 16.26 11.19 1.86
N THR A 138 15.39 11.77 2.68
CA THR A 138 15.58 11.88 4.14
C THR A 138 14.98 10.72 4.93
N ASN A 139 14.24 9.82 4.27
CA ASN A 139 13.66 8.65 4.90
C ASN A 139 14.70 7.53 4.90
N VAL A 140 15.04 7.02 6.08
CA VAL A 140 16.03 5.96 6.26
C VAL A 140 15.30 4.65 6.39
N ALA A 141 15.69 3.64 5.62
CA ALA A 141 15.15 2.29 5.67
C ALA A 141 15.24 1.69 7.07
N PHE A 142 14.32 0.79 7.42
CA PHE A 142 14.31 0.18 8.74
C PHE A 142 15.63 -0.51 9.08
N GLU A 143 16.18 -1.30 8.15
CA GLU A 143 17.45 -2.00 8.34
C GLU A 143 18.60 -1.01 8.60
N ASN A 144 18.80 -0.04 7.70
CA ASN A 144 19.84 0.98 7.84
C ASN A 144 19.69 1.79 9.14
N ARG A 145 18.45 2.06 9.57
CA ARG A 145 18.18 2.76 10.83
C ARG A 145 18.57 1.89 12.02
N GLY A 146 18.19 0.60 12.01
CA GLY A 146 18.52 -0.36 13.04
C GLY A 146 20.02 -0.56 13.18
N GLU A 147 20.76 -0.67 12.07
CA GLU A 147 22.22 -0.79 12.10
C GLU A 147 22.84 0.45 12.77
N ARG A 148 22.43 1.66 12.37
CA ARG A 148 22.96 2.90 12.95
C ARG A 148 22.73 3.00 14.46
N GLU A 149 21.59 2.49 14.95
CA GLU A 149 21.19 2.61 16.36
C GLU A 149 21.67 1.44 17.24
N ASP A 150 21.72 0.21 16.71
CA ASP A 150 22.04 -1.00 17.48
C ASP A 150 23.41 -1.62 17.18
N ALA A 151 24.00 -1.42 15.99
CA ALA A 151 25.27 -2.04 15.61
C ALA A 151 25.87 -1.43 14.32
N GLY A 152 27.02 -0.74 14.44
CA GLY A 152 27.66 -0.05 13.31
C GLY A 152 28.21 -0.95 12.20
N TYR A 153 27.33 -1.42 11.29
CA TYR A 153 27.59 -2.00 9.95
C TYR A 153 27.65 -3.55 9.79
N ASP A 154 27.33 -4.38 10.78
CA ASP A 154 27.36 -5.87 10.63
C ASP A 154 26.24 -6.57 11.41
N ALA A 155 24.99 -6.21 11.14
CA ALA A 155 23.82 -6.86 11.72
C ALA A 155 22.92 -7.46 10.63
N ASN A 156 22.67 -8.78 10.70
CA ASN A 156 21.64 -9.43 9.87
C ASN A 156 20.25 -9.14 10.48
N LEU A 157 19.77 -7.91 10.33
CA LEU A 157 18.54 -7.43 10.96
C LEU A 157 17.29 -8.11 10.40
N ASP A 158 17.30 -8.55 9.14
CA ASP A 158 16.24 -9.36 8.56
C ASP A 158 15.97 -10.59 9.41
N MET A 159 17.02 -11.37 9.68
CA MET A 159 16.92 -12.57 10.50
C MET A 159 16.55 -12.24 11.95
N ILE A 160 17.09 -11.16 12.51
CA ILE A 160 16.84 -10.79 13.91
C ILE A 160 15.39 -10.36 14.10
N CYS A 161 14.84 -9.53 13.21
CA CYS A 161 13.45 -9.10 13.29
C CYS A 161 12.49 -10.25 12.96
N HIS A 162 12.85 -11.16 12.06
CA HIS A 162 12.12 -12.41 11.86
C HIS A 162 11.99 -13.19 13.18
N LEU A 163 13.07 -13.30 13.95
CA LEU A 163 13.06 -13.97 15.26
C LEU A 163 12.20 -13.23 16.29
N PHE A 164 12.22 -11.90 16.32
CA PHE A 164 11.33 -11.12 17.21
C PHE A 164 9.87 -11.35 16.87
N VAL A 165 9.50 -11.17 15.59
CA VAL A 165 8.13 -11.36 15.11
C VAL A 165 7.66 -12.79 15.37
N GLN A 166 8.50 -13.79 15.11
CA GLN A 166 8.18 -15.19 15.38
C GLN A 166 7.95 -15.46 16.88
N ALA A 167 8.81 -14.91 17.75
CA ALA A 167 8.71 -15.13 19.19
C ALA A 167 7.51 -14.41 19.82
N GLU A 168 7.14 -13.23 19.30
CA GLU A 168 6.10 -12.37 19.87
C GLU A 168 4.71 -12.64 19.29
N TYR A 169 4.60 -12.95 18.01
CA TYR A 169 3.32 -13.17 17.33
C TYR A 169 3.05 -14.62 16.94
N GLY A 170 4.07 -15.49 16.89
CA GLY A 170 3.93 -16.84 16.30
C GLY A 170 3.64 -16.78 14.80
N VAL A 171 2.98 -17.78 14.21
CA VAL A 171 2.31 -17.69 12.89
C VAL A 171 0.98 -18.42 13.03
N LEU A 172 -0.11 -17.75 12.67
CA LEU A 172 -1.45 -18.36 12.67
C LEU A 172 -2.15 -18.10 11.33
N PRO A 173 -2.63 -19.15 10.63
CA PRO A 173 -2.36 -20.57 10.91
C PRO A 173 -0.88 -20.95 10.66
N GLY A 174 -0.38 -21.97 11.36
CA GLY A 174 1.03 -22.36 11.27
C GLY A 174 1.42 -22.94 9.90
N LEU A 175 2.59 -22.55 9.38
CA LEU A 175 3.08 -22.92 8.05
C LEU A 175 3.65 -24.35 7.92
N GLN A 176 3.56 -25.13 8.99
CA GLN A 176 4.29 -26.38 9.10
C GLN A 176 3.73 -27.48 8.18
N GLY A 177 4.49 -27.86 7.15
CA GLY A 177 4.02 -28.87 6.19
C GLY A 177 2.96 -28.34 5.22
N THR A 178 2.75 -27.02 5.15
CA THR A 178 1.69 -26.39 4.36
C THR A 178 2.20 -25.46 3.26
N ILE A 179 3.53 -25.27 3.16
CA ILE A 179 4.16 -24.42 2.14
C ILE A 179 3.93 -25.00 0.76
N TRP A 180 3.27 -24.22 -0.09
CA TRP A 180 2.84 -24.62 -1.42
C TRP A 180 3.10 -23.52 -2.45
N PHE A 181 3.78 -23.88 -3.54
CA PHE A 181 4.09 -22.99 -4.66
C PHE A 181 3.30 -23.44 -5.92
N PRO A 182 2.57 -22.55 -6.62
CA PRO A 182 1.84 -22.87 -7.84
C PRO A 182 2.79 -23.02 -9.03
N MET A 183 3.43 -24.19 -9.11
CA MET A 183 4.57 -24.46 -10.01
C MET A 183 4.30 -24.08 -11.47
N ASP A 184 3.15 -24.47 -12.03
CA ASP A 184 2.83 -24.23 -13.43
C ASP A 184 2.72 -22.72 -13.75
N ASP A 185 2.15 -21.94 -12.85
CA ASP A 185 2.02 -20.50 -13.04
C ASP A 185 3.34 -19.77 -12.85
N LEU A 186 4.14 -20.19 -11.87
CA LEU A 186 5.46 -19.63 -11.62
C LEU A 186 6.40 -19.86 -12.81
N LEU A 187 6.43 -21.08 -13.36
CA LEU A 187 7.25 -21.39 -14.53
C LEU A 187 6.82 -20.59 -15.76
N GLU A 188 5.51 -20.37 -15.94
CA GLU A 188 5.01 -19.53 -17.03
C GLU A 188 5.36 -18.04 -16.82
N ALA A 189 5.26 -17.54 -15.59
CA ALA A 189 5.64 -16.17 -15.25
C ALA A 189 7.14 -15.94 -15.52
N PHE A 190 8.02 -16.86 -15.08
CA PHE A 190 9.45 -16.80 -15.39
C PHE A 190 9.73 -16.90 -16.89
N ALA A 191 9.01 -17.77 -17.62
CA ALA A 191 9.17 -17.88 -19.06
C ALA A 191 8.79 -16.57 -19.79
N LYS A 192 7.68 -15.93 -19.41
CA LYS A 192 7.28 -14.60 -19.91
C LYS A 192 8.32 -13.53 -19.60
N ARG A 193 8.90 -13.59 -18.41
CA ARG A 193 9.97 -12.71 -17.95
C ARG A 193 11.31 -12.95 -18.66
N GLY A 194 11.45 -14.06 -19.39
CA GLY A 194 12.66 -14.45 -20.11
C GLY A 194 13.73 -15.10 -19.23
N LYS A 195 13.34 -15.63 -18.06
CA LYS A 195 14.24 -16.28 -17.10
C LYS A 195 14.16 -17.80 -17.24
N ALA A 196 15.32 -18.45 -17.36
CA ALA A 196 15.41 -19.90 -17.41
C ALA A 196 15.36 -20.48 -15.98
N VAL A 197 14.17 -20.93 -15.57
CA VAL A 197 13.93 -21.55 -14.26
C VAL A 197 13.29 -22.92 -14.47
N THR A 198 13.71 -23.91 -13.66
CA THR A 198 13.17 -25.27 -13.71
C THR A 198 12.35 -25.60 -12.47
N ALA A 199 11.40 -26.53 -12.60
CA ALA A 199 10.58 -26.99 -11.47
C ALA A 199 11.43 -27.54 -10.32
N ALA A 200 12.53 -28.22 -10.65
CA ALA A 200 13.45 -28.78 -9.65
C ALA A 200 14.16 -27.70 -8.82
N GLN A 201 14.49 -26.55 -9.42
CA GLN A 201 15.10 -25.44 -8.71
C GLN A 201 14.10 -24.80 -7.74
N ILE A 202 12.88 -24.51 -8.19
CA ILE A 202 11.82 -23.93 -7.34
C ILE A 202 11.48 -24.89 -6.19
N GLU A 203 11.36 -26.19 -6.46
CA GLU A 203 11.05 -27.19 -5.43
C GLU A 203 12.18 -27.37 -4.41
N ALA A 204 13.44 -27.28 -4.85
CA ALA A 204 14.58 -27.27 -3.95
C ALA A 204 14.57 -26.03 -3.05
N GLY A 205 14.29 -24.85 -3.62
CA GLY A 205 14.16 -23.60 -2.88
C GLY A 205 13.04 -23.66 -1.85
N ARG A 206 11.85 -24.10 -2.26
CA ARG A 206 10.68 -24.33 -1.39
C ARG A 206 11.02 -25.23 -0.20
N THR A 207 11.71 -26.34 -0.46
CA THR A 207 12.10 -27.31 0.58
C THR A 207 13.08 -26.70 1.59
N LEU A 208 14.04 -25.90 1.13
CA LEU A 208 15.00 -25.22 2.02
C LEU A 208 14.33 -24.12 2.83
N LEU A 209 13.45 -23.32 2.23
CA LEU A 209 12.66 -22.32 2.94
C LEU A 209 11.76 -22.97 4.01
N GLU A 210 11.10 -24.08 3.68
CA GLU A 210 10.30 -24.84 4.64
C GLU A 210 11.13 -25.35 5.83
N ALA A 211 12.34 -25.84 5.57
CA ALA A 211 13.27 -26.23 6.62
C ALA A 211 13.73 -25.04 7.48
N ALA A 212 13.93 -23.87 6.88
CA ALA A 212 14.29 -22.65 7.59
C ALA A 212 13.14 -22.12 8.47
N SER A 213 11.91 -22.10 7.96
CA SER A 213 10.71 -21.74 8.74
C SER A 213 10.54 -22.68 9.94
N LEU A 214 10.71 -23.98 9.74
CA LEU A 214 10.75 -25.00 10.79
C LEU A 214 11.76 -24.71 11.88
N GLY A 215 12.99 -24.40 11.47
CA GLY A 215 14.09 -24.05 12.38
C GLY A 215 13.73 -22.83 13.22
N THR A 216 13.14 -21.81 12.61
CA THR A 216 12.73 -20.58 13.27
C THR A 216 11.65 -20.83 14.33
N VAL A 217 10.62 -21.61 14.02
CA VAL A 217 9.55 -21.95 14.98
C VAL A 217 10.11 -22.75 16.17
N GLY A 218 10.98 -23.74 15.90
CA GLY A 218 11.49 -24.65 16.92
C GLY A 218 12.61 -24.08 17.80
N PHE A 219 13.45 -23.21 17.25
CA PHE A 219 14.68 -22.73 17.90
C PHE A 219 14.77 -21.22 18.04
N GLY A 220 13.91 -20.44 17.36
CA GLY A 220 14.01 -18.98 17.33
C GLY A 220 13.76 -18.28 18.66
N THR A 221 13.10 -18.96 19.61
CA THR A 221 12.90 -18.44 20.98
C THR A 221 14.15 -18.52 21.85
N LEU A 222 15.12 -19.39 21.51
CA LEU A 222 16.35 -19.56 22.28
C LEU A 222 17.28 -18.34 22.21
N PRO A 223 17.57 -17.75 21.03
CA PRO A 223 18.35 -16.51 20.95
C PRO A 223 17.53 -15.25 21.25
N TYR A 224 16.20 -15.33 21.44
CA TYR A 224 15.34 -14.13 21.58
C TYR A 224 15.86 -13.15 22.64
N TRP A 225 16.14 -13.60 23.86
CA TRP A 225 16.62 -12.72 24.93
C TRP A 225 18.01 -12.15 24.63
N HIS A 226 18.88 -12.92 24.00
CA HIS A 226 20.19 -12.44 23.57
C HIS A 226 20.06 -11.34 22.51
N ASN A 227 19.26 -11.59 21.46
CA ASN A 227 19.03 -10.63 20.38
C ASN A 227 18.33 -9.38 20.89
N LYS A 228 17.34 -9.51 21.78
CA LYS A 228 16.65 -8.37 22.38
C LYS A 228 17.59 -7.46 23.18
N MET A 229 18.57 -8.03 23.88
CA MET A 229 19.58 -7.24 24.60
C MET A 229 20.62 -6.64 23.66
N LYS A 230 20.96 -7.34 22.56
CA LYS A 230 21.95 -6.90 21.58
C LYS A 230 21.42 -5.84 20.61
N TYR A 231 20.13 -5.90 20.27
CA TYR A 231 19.46 -5.01 19.30
C TYR A 231 18.24 -4.30 19.93
N PRO A 232 18.44 -3.49 20.99
CA PRO A 232 17.36 -2.91 21.77
C PRO A 232 16.52 -1.85 21.03
N TRP A 233 17.06 -1.14 20.04
CA TRP A 233 16.30 -0.20 19.20
C TRP A 233 15.39 -0.97 18.25
N SER A 234 15.94 -1.92 17.50
CA SER A 234 15.23 -2.75 16.51
C SER A 234 14.13 -3.55 17.21
N HIS A 235 14.40 -4.15 18.37
CA HIS A 235 13.38 -4.83 19.18
C HIS A 235 12.23 -3.89 19.59
N ARG A 236 12.52 -2.64 19.93
CA ARG A 236 11.49 -1.67 20.36
C ARG A 236 10.69 -1.09 19.19
N HIS A 237 11.27 -1.05 17.99
CA HIS A 237 10.77 -0.24 16.89
C HIS A 237 10.51 -0.99 15.59
N TYR A 238 10.74 -2.31 15.52
CA TYR A 238 10.38 -3.11 14.34
C TYR A 238 8.90 -3.01 14.01
N GLU A 239 8.05 -2.75 14.99
CA GLU A 239 6.61 -2.61 14.81
C GLU A 239 6.22 -1.21 14.30
N ASP A 240 6.70 -0.16 14.97
CA ASP A 240 6.15 1.19 14.87
C ASP A 240 7.03 2.19 14.11
N TYR A 241 8.23 1.81 13.67
CA TYR A 241 9.06 2.70 12.87
C TYR A 241 8.35 3.12 11.57
N TYR A 242 8.31 4.42 11.31
CA TYR A 242 7.43 4.99 10.29
C TYR A 242 7.78 4.57 8.86
N TYR A 243 9.03 4.18 8.62
CA TYR A 243 9.56 3.87 7.30
C TYR A 243 10.18 2.48 7.31
N GLY A 244 9.34 1.48 7.12
CA GLY A 244 9.75 0.06 7.05
C GLY A 244 9.33 -0.78 8.24
N GLY A 245 8.84 -0.19 9.34
CA GLY A 245 8.27 -0.97 10.43
C GLY A 245 7.04 -1.79 9.99
N VAL A 246 6.67 -2.81 10.78
CA VAL A 246 5.58 -3.74 10.46
C VAL A 246 4.26 -3.02 10.15
N GLN A 247 3.93 -1.97 10.90
CA GLN A 247 2.72 -1.18 10.66
C GLN A 247 2.76 -0.42 9.32
N HIS A 248 3.94 0.05 8.90
CA HIS A 248 4.10 0.70 7.60
C HIS A 248 3.95 -0.32 6.48
N GLY A 249 4.60 -1.49 6.61
CA GLY A 249 4.49 -2.57 5.66
C GLY A 249 3.06 -3.10 5.53
N ALA A 250 2.31 -3.13 6.63
CA ALA A 250 0.89 -3.49 6.64
C ALA A 250 0.03 -2.49 5.86
N ALA A 251 0.21 -1.19 6.10
CA ALA A 251 -0.49 -0.14 5.37
C ALA A 251 -0.17 -0.18 3.87
N LEU A 252 1.11 -0.38 3.52
CA LEU A 252 1.56 -0.47 2.13
C LEU A 252 1.02 -1.71 1.42
N SER A 253 1.05 -2.87 2.09
CA SER A 253 0.47 -4.12 1.58
C SER A 253 -1.01 -3.95 1.28
N ALA A 254 -1.77 -3.26 2.13
CA ALA A 254 -3.19 -3.01 1.89
C ALA A 254 -3.42 -2.19 0.62
N VAL A 255 -2.67 -1.10 0.42
CA VAL A 255 -2.76 -0.27 -0.81
C VAL A 255 -2.47 -1.12 -2.05
N CYS A 256 -1.41 -1.94 -2.01
CA CYS A 256 -0.99 -2.74 -3.16
C CYS A 256 -1.96 -3.89 -3.46
N ILE A 257 -2.48 -4.56 -2.43
CA ILE A 257 -3.48 -5.62 -2.61
C ILE A 257 -4.77 -5.03 -3.23
N ARG A 258 -5.24 -3.85 -2.80
CA ARG A 258 -6.38 -3.18 -3.46
C ARG A 258 -6.11 -2.90 -4.93
N TYR A 259 -4.91 -2.42 -5.26
CA TYR A 259 -4.48 -2.17 -6.63
C TYR A 259 -4.57 -3.45 -7.49
N TRP A 260 -3.94 -4.53 -7.05
CA TRP A 260 -3.90 -5.79 -7.81
C TRP A 260 -5.25 -6.51 -7.84
N TYR A 261 -5.99 -6.54 -6.73
CA TYR A 261 -7.33 -7.13 -6.66
C TYR A 261 -8.26 -6.47 -7.67
N THR A 262 -8.27 -5.14 -7.72
CA THR A 262 -9.14 -4.40 -8.65
C THR A 262 -8.78 -4.68 -10.11
N ARG A 263 -7.47 -4.75 -10.42
CA ARG A 263 -7.00 -5.10 -11.78
C ARG A 263 -7.38 -6.52 -12.19
N LEU A 264 -7.27 -7.49 -11.28
CA LEU A 264 -7.67 -8.88 -11.52
C LEU A 264 -9.19 -9.02 -11.75
N HIS A 265 -9.97 -8.05 -11.25
CA HIS A 265 -11.40 -7.89 -11.54
C HIS A 265 -11.71 -7.03 -12.77
N GLY A 266 -10.71 -6.67 -13.58
CA GLY A 266 -10.85 -5.84 -14.78
C GLY A 266 -10.99 -4.35 -14.53
N GLY A 267 -10.95 -3.90 -13.26
CA GLY A 267 -11.05 -2.50 -12.89
C GLY A 267 -9.70 -1.79 -12.72
N SER A 268 -9.76 -0.59 -12.16
CA SER A 268 -8.59 0.21 -11.78
C SER A 268 -8.80 0.83 -10.39
N CYS A 269 -7.79 0.70 -9.52
CA CYS A 269 -7.75 1.39 -8.24
C CYS A 269 -6.62 2.43 -8.30
N LEU A 270 -7.02 3.70 -8.30
CA LEU A 270 -6.13 4.85 -8.45
C LEU A 270 -5.91 5.48 -7.07
N GLN A 271 -4.83 5.08 -6.39
CA GLN A 271 -4.42 5.58 -5.07
C GLN A 271 -2.91 5.81 -5.08
N ASN A 272 -2.44 6.90 -4.48
CA ASN A 272 -1.01 7.22 -4.44
C ASN A 272 -0.23 6.27 -3.53
N MET A 273 0.68 5.48 -4.12
CA MET A 273 1.71 4.73 -3.42
C MET A 273 2.91 5.65 -3.11
N PRO A 274 3.61 5.47 -1.97
CA PRO A 274 4.82 6.23 -1.68
C PRO A 274 5.92 6.00 -2.72
N ALA A 275 6.82 6.96 -2.87
CA ALA A 275 8.05 6.78 -3.62
C ALA A 275 9.10 6.07 -2.76
N TYR A 276 9.83 5.14 -3.38
CA TYR A 276 10.95 4.41 -2.79
C TYR A 276 12.09 4.39 -3.84
N SER A 277 13.31 4.77 -3.45
CA SER A 277 14.48 4.65 -4.33
C SER A 277 15.05 3.27 -4.24
N CYS A 278 14.93 2.47 -5.29
CA CYS A 278 15.72 1.25 -5.46
C CYS A 278 16.42 1.28 -6.82
N GLN A 279 17.62 0.67 -6.88
CA GLN A 279 18.37 0.58 -8.13
C GLN A 279 17.67 -0.38 -9.12
N PRO A 280 17.86 -0.23 -10.45
CA PRO A 280 17.14 -1.01 -11.45
C PRO A 280 17.28 -2.54 -11.32
N PRO A 281 16.24 -3.34 -11.66
CA PRO A 281 14.96 -2.91 -12.25
C PRO A 281 14.02 -2.36 -11.17
N GLY A 282 13.86 -1.04 -11.14
CA GLY A 282 13.45 -0.31 -9.94
C GLY A 282 11.94 -0.25 -9.78
N TYR A 283 11.50 0.22 -8.63
CA TYR A 283 10.13 0.53 -8.32
C TYR A 283 9.70 1.85 -8.96
N ILE A 284 8.53 1.85 -9.61
CA ILE A 284 7.89 3.06 -10.13
C ILE A 284 6.64 3.32 -9.30
N ALA A 285 6.66 4.41 -8.53
CA ALA A 285 5.53 4.78 -7.68
C ALA A 285 4.27 5.05 -8.51
N HIS A 286 3.19 4.34 -8.18
CA HIS A 286 1.88 4.63 -8.74
C HIS A 286 1.26 5.83 -8.01
N ALA A 287 1.38 7.03 -8.58
CA ALA A 287 0.87 8.28 -7.98
C ALA A 287 -0.13 9.01 -8.89
N PRO A 288 -1.32 8.43 -9.16
CA PRO A 288 -2.29 8.99 -10.11
C PRO A 288 -3.04 10.21 -9.59
N CYS A 289 -3.08 10.45 -8.28
CA CYS A 289 -3.83 11.52 -7.65
C CYS A 289 -2.95 12.77 -7.45
N ARG A 290 -3.55 13.93 -7.71
CA ARG A 290 -3.08 15.25 -7.31
C ARG A 290 -4.19 15.96 -6.58
N ASP A 291 -3.90 16.55 -5.43
CA ASP A 291 -4.88 17.27 -4.65
C ASP A 291 -4.28 18.50 -3.96
N THR A 292 -5.15 19.44 -3.59
CA THR A 292 -4.77 20.63 -2.84
C THR A 292 -6.00 21.24 -2.16
N THR A 293 -5.78 22.08 -1.16
CA THR A 293 -6.84 22.91 -0.57
C THR A 293 -6.60 24.38 -0.91
N ILE A 294 -7.66 25.07 -1.33
CA ILE A 294 -7.68 26.52 -1.56
C ILE A 294 -8.58 27.18 -0.52
N GLY A 295 -8.25 28.40 -0.08
CA GLY A 295 -9.07 29.09 0.92
C GLY A 295 -8.88 30.60 0.97
N ASP A 296 -9.93 31.32 1.36
CA ASP A 296 -10.01 32.78 1.28
C ASP A 296 -9.19 33.54 2.35
N ALA A 297 -8.91 32.90 3.50
CA ALA A 297 -8.15 33.51 4.58
C ALA A 297 -6.70 33.82 4.18
N LEU A 298 -6.11 32.99 3.32
CA LEU A 298 -4.78 33.16 2.74
C LEU A 298 -4.87 32.90 1.23
N PRO A 299 -5.45 33.85 0.47
CA PRO A 299 -5.99 33.57 -0.84
C PRO A 299 -4.94 33.29 -1.92
N GLY A 300 -3.68 33.67 -1.67
CA GLY A 300 -2.52 33.36 -2.52
C GLY A 300 -1.70 32.15 -2.07
N HIS A 301 -2.16 31.37 -1.08
CA HIS A 301 -1.46 30.16 -0.64
C HIS A 301 -1.90 28.92 -1.43
N ASN A 302 -0.95 28.01 -1.60
CA ASN A 302 -1.14 26.66 -2.13
C ASN A 302 -0.83 25.63 -1.05
N ALA A 303 -1.68 24.61 -0.91
CA ALA A 303 -1.58 23.56 0.10
C ALA A 303 -1.42 22.15 -0.50
N GLY A 304 -0.83 22.02 -1.71
CA GLY A 304 -0.73 20.72 -2.41
C GLY A 304 0.26 19.75 -1.78
N GLY A 305 1.17 20.25 -0.95
CA GLY A 305 2.12 19.45 -0.18
C GLY A 305 1.63 19.10 1.23
N GLU A 306 0.45 19.56 1.63
CA GLU A 306 -0.06 19.35 2.98
C GLU A 306 -0.66 17.94 3.15
N PRO A 307 -0.51 17.31 4.33
CA PRO A 307 -1.01 15.96 4.59
C PRO A 307 -2.54 15.91 4.73
N LEU A 308 -3.21 17.05 4.90
CA LEU A 308 -4.66 17.12 5.14
C LEU A 308 -5.37 17.98 4.09
N LEU A 309 -6.51 17.49 3.61
CA LEU A 309 -7.46 18.25 2.79
C LEU A 309 -8.58 18.78 3.69
N GLU A 310 -8.75 20.10 3.77
CA GLU A 310 -9.82 20.70 4.57
C GLU A 310 -10.90 21.30 3.67
N VAL A 311 -12.16 20.93 3.93
CA VAL A 311 -13.32 21.57 3.32
C VAL A 311 -14.14 22.22 4.44
N SER A 312 -14.27 23.54 4.40
CA SER A 312 -14.97 24.29 5.44
C SER A 312 -15.68 25.50 4.86
N ARG A 313 -16.80 25.86 5.49
CA ARG A 313 -17.52 27.09 5.21
C ARG A 313 -18.10 27.60 6.52
N GLU A 314 -17.69 28.80 6.92
CA GLU A 314 -18.26 29.49 8.07
C GLU A 314 -19.20 30.61 7.60
N THR A 315 -20.29 30.88 8.34
CA THR A 315 -21.27 31.92 7.98
C THR A 315 -20.65 33.31 7.90
N THR A 316 -19.58 33.57 8.67
CA THR A 316 -18.89 34.86 8.75
C THR A 316 -17.36 34.70 8.81
N GLY A 317 -16.84 33.60 8.28
CA GLY A 317 -15.43 33.21 8.46
C GLY A 317 -14.84 32.56 7.22
N ALA A 318 -13.68 31.94 7.41
CA ALA A 318 -12.87 31.41 6.33
C ALA A 318 -13.59 30.26 5.59
N GLU A 319 -13.54 30.29 4.27
CA GLU A 319 -13.99 29.21 3.40
C GLU A 319 -12.79 28.47 2.83
N ARG A 320 -12.87 27.13 2.81
CA ARG A 320 -11.86 26.25 2.24
C ARG A 320 -12.51 25.17 1.39
N ARG A 321 -11.88 24.86 0.28
CA ARG A 321 -12.35 23.88 -0.70
C ARG A 321 -11.20 22.99 -1.13
N ALA A 322 -11.49 21.71 -1.35
CA ALA A 322 -10.49 20.76 -1.82
C ALA A 322 -10.64 20.54 -3.32
N LEU A 323 -9.52 20.47 -4.02
CA LEU A 323 -9.43 20.09 -5.43
C LEU A 323 -8.73 18.75 -5.52
N LEU A 324 -9.27 17.82 -6.32
CA LEU A 324 -8.66 16.52 -6.56
C LEU A 324 -8.72 16.17 -8.04
N ARG A 325 -7.65 15.61 -8.60
CA ARG A 325 -7.58 15.13 -9.98
C ARG A 325 -6.87 13.78 -10.01
N PHE A 326 -7.43 12.85 -10.77
CA PHE A 326 -6.83 11.54 -11.03
C PHE A 326 -6.43 11.44 -12.50
N SER A 327 -5.20 11.00 -12.78
CA SER A 327 -4.80 10.58 -14.13
C SER A 327 -5.53 9.29 -14.49
N LEU A 328 -6.07 9.25 -15.72
CA LEU A 328 -6.78 8.11 -16.28
C LEU A 328 -6.01 7.48 -17.47
N ASP A 329 -4.74 7.83 -17.65
CA ASP A 329 -3.97 7.52 -18.88
C ASP A 329 -3.82 6.01 -19.13
N ASN A 330 -3.93 5.20 -18.08
CA ASN A 330 -3.84 3.74 -18.14
C ASN A 330 -5.19 3.05 -18.33
N ILE A 331 -6.28 3.81 -18.53
CA ILE A 331 -7.63 3.28 -18.77
C ILE A 331 -7.99 3.51 -20.24
N PRO A 332 -8.37 2.47 -21.00
CA PRO A 332 -8.73 2.63 -22.39
C PRO A 332 -9.88 3.62 -22.58
N ALA A 333 -9.76 4.54 -23.55
CA ALA A 333 -10.81 5.51 -23.88
C ALA A 333 -12.15 4.86 -24.26
N ALA A 334 -12.11 3.65 -24.83
CA ALA A 334 -13.30 2.86 -25.19
C ALA A 334 -13.84 1.98 -24.03
N ALA A 335 -13.26 2.08 -22.82
CA ALA A 335 -13.70 1.29 -21.68
C ALA A 335 -15.15 1.64 -21.32
N ARG A 336 -15.99 0.61 -21.23
CA ARG A 336 -17.36 0.77 -20.75
C ARG A 336 -17.35 0.65 -19.23
N LEU A 337 -17.79 1.70 -18.55
CA LEU A 337 -17.74 1.74 -17.09
C LEU A 337 -19.03 1.18 -16.46
N ALA A 338 -18.85 0.36 -15.42
CA ALA A 338 -19.90 -0.10 -14.53
C ALA A 338 -20.06 0.84 -13.32
N ALA A 339 -18.94 1.31 -12.76
CA ALA A 339 -18.89 2.21 -11.63
C ALA A 339 -17.61 3.05 -11.64
N ALA A 340 -17.67 4.24 -11.06
CA ALA A 340 -16.50 5.02 -10.69
C ALA A 340 -16.77 5.73 -9.36
N THR A 341 -16.05 5.37 -8.31
CA THR A 341 -16.33 5.81 -6.94
C THR A 341 -15.08 6.41 -6.31
N LEU A 342 -15.18 7.67 -5.89
CA LEU A 342 -14.17 8.33 -5.07
C LEU A 342 -14.35 7.93 -3.62
N TRP A 343 -13.25 7.64 -2.93
CA TRP A 343 -13.18 7.33 -1.51
C TRP A 343 -12.20 8.29 -0.83
N LEU A 344 -12.65 8.95 0.24
CA LEU A 344 -11.81 9.79 1.10
C LEU A 344 -11.95 9.37 2.56
N HIS A 345 -10.83 9.43 3.28
CA HIS A 345 -10.81 9.06 4.70
C HIS A 345 -10.94 10.30 5.58
N VAL A 346 -12.06 10.39 6.30
CA VAL A 346 -12.41 11.48 7.22
C VAL A 346 -11.62 11.31 8.51
N ILE A 347 -10.91 12.36 8.93
CA ILE A 347 -10.22 12.41 10.21
C ILE A 347 -10.78 13.44 11.17
N GLU A 348 -11.49 14.44 10.66
CA GLU A 348 -12.14 15.48 11.46
C GLU A 348 -13.47 15.86 10.81
N CYS A 349 -14.54 15.92 11.60
CA CYS A 349 -15.83 16.47 11.21
C CYS A 349 -16.58 16.81 12.50
N PRO A 350 -16.57 18.08 12.97
CA PRO A 350 -17.13 18.42 14.29
C PRO A 350 -18.64 18.18 14.40
N LYS A 351 -19.36 18.35 13.29
CA LYS A 351 -20.79 18.13 13.15
C LYS A 351 -21.06 17.62 11.74
N GLN A 352 -22.14 16.85 11.58
CA GLN A 352 -22.53 16.36 10.27
C GLN A 352 -22.63 17.51 9.25
N ALA A 353 -21.99 17.35 8.10
CA ALA A 353 -21.99 18.31 7.01
C ALA A 353 -22.17 17.59 5.66
N VAL A 354 -22.84 18.23 4.71
CA VAL A 354 -22.99 17.70 3.35
C VAL A 354 -21.89 18.29 2.48
N ILE A 355 -21.10 17.41 1.84
CA ILE A 355 -20.00 17.79 0.96
C ILE A 355 -20.36 17.41 -0.46
N ALA A 356 -20.41 18.41 -1.32
CA ALA A 356 -20.78 18.29 -2.72
C ALA A 356 -19.54 18.28 -3.61
N ALA A 357 -19.53 17.37 -4.59
CA ALA A 357 -18.47 17.23 -5.59
C ALA A 357 -18.92 17.83 -6.93
N TYR A 358 -18.16 18.77 -7.48
CA TYR A 358 -18.44 19.43 -8.76
C TYR A 358 -17.32 19.13 -9.76
N THR A 359 -17.65 18.98 -11.05
CA THR A 359 -16.63 18.94 -12.11
C THR A 359 -15.91 20.28 -12.17
N VAL A 360 -14.58 20.25 -12.31
CA VAL A 360 -13.77 21.45 -12.58
C VAL A 360 -13.57 21.58 -14.08
N ASN A 361 -13.71 22.80 -14.60
CA ASN A 361 -13.68 23.13 -16.02
C ASN A 361 -12.42 23.90 -16.46
N ARG A 362 -11.47 24.11 -15.53
CA ARG A 362 -10.18 24.75 -15.80
C ARG A 362 -9.02 23.91 -15.30
N ALA A 363 -7.94 23.88 -16.06
CA ALA A 363 -6.70 23.28 -15.63
C ALA A 363 -6.15 24.02 -14.39
N TRP A 364 -5.54 23.26 -13.49
CA TRP A 364 -4.89 23.76 -12.29
C TRP A 364 -3.74 22.84 -11.91
N ASN A 365 -2.77 23.39 -11.18
CA ASN A 365 -1.65 22.64 -10.62
C ASN A 365 -1.82 22.53 -9.10
N ALA A 366 -1.73 21.32 -8.57
CA ALA A 366 -1.81 21.08 -7.14
C ALA A 366 -0.73 21.82 -6.36
N GLY A 367 0.44 22.05 -6.96
CA GLY A 367 1.61 22.57 -6.26
C GLY A 367 2.16 21.59 -5.24
N ASN A 368 3.17 22.03 -4.50
CA ASN A 368 3.78 21.26 -3.42
C ASN A 368 3.86 22.06 -2.11
N GLY A 369 2.99 23.06 -1.96
CA GLY A 369 3.01 23.92 -0.79
C GLY A 369 2.68 23.15 0.48
N ALA A 370 3.62 23.13 1.43
CA ALA A 370 3.49 22.46 2.71
C ALA A 370 3.97 23.38 3.85
N THR A 371 3.35 23.28 5.01
CA THR A 371 3.82 23.92 6.26
C THR A 371 4.15 22.93 7.34
N ASP A 372 3.44 21.80 7.39
CA ASP A 372 3.61 20.75 8.39
C ASP A 372 3.22 19.41 7.77
N ASN A 373 4.16 18.46 7.74
CA ASN A 373 3.96 17.13 7.14
C ASN A 373 3.08 16.18 7.97
N ILE A 374 2.54 16.62 9.12
CA ILE A 374 1.65 15.82 9.97
C ILE A 374 0.26 16.45 10.12
N ARG A 375 0.16 17.76 10.39
CA ARG A 375 -1.15 18.42 10.60
C ARG A 375 -1.37 19.63 9.72
N GLY A 376 -0.51 19.84 8.74
CA GLY A 376 -0.59 20.97 7.85
C GLY A 376 -1.90 20.98 7.07
N VAL A 377 -2.45 22.18 6.94
CA VAL A 377 -3.59 22.53 6.08
C VAL A 377 -3.32 23.85 5.36
N VAL A 378 -2.35 24.65 5.80
CA VAL A 378 -2.27 26.06 5.43
C VAL A 378 -1.56 26.24 4.09
N GLY A 379 -0.50 25.47 3.86
CA GLY A 379 0.35 25.62 2.70
C GLY A 379 1.21 26.88 2.73
N ARG A 380 1.92 27.14 1.64
CA ARG A 380 2.84 28.29 1.50
C ARG A 380 2.34 29.23 0.39
N PRO A 381 2.86 30.47 0.30
CA PRO A 381 2.60 31.31 -0.87
C PRO A 381 2.89 30.55 -2.17
N ALA A 382 1.92 30.58 -3.08
CA ALA A 382 1.98 29.87 -4.33
C ALA A 382 3.10 30.38 -5.24
N VAL A 383 3.65 29.48 -6.04
CA VAL A 383 4.58 29.80 -7.13
C VAL A 383 3.96 29.37 -8.44
N GLU A 384 4.20 30.16 -9.49
CA GLU A 384 3.82 29.96 -10.90
C GLU A 384 2.82 28.82 -11.19
N ASP A 385 1.60 29.20 -11.57
CA ASP A 385 0.50 28.33 -12.00
C ASP A 385 -0.06 27.34 -10.94
N GLU A 386 0.43 27.37 -9.70
CA GLU A 386 -0.18 26.68 -8.56
C GLU A 386 -1.59 27.21 -8.26
N ALA A 387 -2.52 26.30 -7.99
CA ALA A 387 -3.87 26.64 -7.61
C ALA A 387 -3.90 27.35 -6.26
N THR A 388 -4.66 28.43 -6.19
CA THR A 388 -4.93 29.21 -4.99
C THR A 388 -6.41 29.54 -4.89
N TRP A 389 -6.82 30.33 -3.91
CA TRP A 389 -8.18 30.86 -3.91
C TRP A 389 -8.42 31.83 -5.06
N GLU A 390 -7.42 32.61 -5.46
CA GLU A 390 -7.57 33.66 -6.49
C GLU A 390 -7.35 33.14 -7.91
N ALA A 391 -6.51 32.12 -8.10
CA ALA A 391 -6.08 31.66 -9.41
C ALA A 391 -6.14 30.12 -9.52
N PRO A 392 -6.33 29.56 -10.73
CA PRO A 392 -6.45 30.22 -12.03
C PRO A 392 -7.90 30.56 -12.43
N TRP A 393 -8.78 30.82 -11.47
CA TRP A 393 -10.23 30.89 -11.65
C TRP A 393 -10.71 32.22 -12.24
N GLU A 394 -11.86 32.18 -12.89
CA GLU A 394 -12.57 33.39 -13.32
C GLU A 394 -13.27 34.09 -12.14
N SER A 395 -13.72 33.32 -11.15
CA SER A 395 -14.15 33.84 -9.85
C SER A 395 -13.39 33.13 -8.72
N PRO A 396 -12.91 33.85 -7.69
CA PRO A 396 -12.17 33.25 -6.59
C PRO A 396 -12.88 32.05 -5.97
N GLY A 397 -12.10 31.02 -5.63
CA GLY A 397 -12.57 29.76 -5.07
C GLY A 397 -13.05 28.75 -6.09
N CYS A 398 -12.80 28.94 -7.40
CA CYS A 398 -13.40 28.12 -8.47
C CYS A 398 -14.94 28.25 -8.45
N GLU A 399 -15.44 29.49 -8.37
CA GLU A 399 -16.88 29.75 -8.15
C GLU A 399 -17.66 29.98 -9.44
N HIS A 400 -17.03 30.42 -10.53
CA HIS A 400 -17.76 30.79 -11.74
C HIS A 400 -18.38 29.54 -12.37
N VAL A 401 -19.71 29.49 -12.38
CA VAL A 401 -20.49 28.42 -13.03
C VAL A 401 -20.20 28.39 -14.54
N ASP A 402 -20.03 27.20 -15.11
CA ASP A 402 -19.69 26.90 -16.50
C ASP A 402 -18.28 27.31 -16.95
N ARG A 403 -17.58 28.20 -16.22
CA ARG A 403 -16.20 28.59 -16.54
C ARG A 403 -15.18 27.90 -15.65
N ASP A 404 -15.42 27.86 -14.34
CA ASP A 404 -14.53 27.24 -13.36
C ASP A 404 -15.02 25.85 -12.97
N ARG A 405 -16.33 25.67 -12.81
CA ARG A 405 -16.98 24.42 -12.41
C ARG A 405 -18.38 24.27 -13.00
N ASP A 406 -18.93 23.06 -12.94
CA ASP A 406 -20.33 22.82 -13.29
C ASP A 406 -21.31 23.44 -12.26
N ASP A 407 -22.53 23.76 -12.69
CA ASP A 407 -23.60 24.30 -11.83
C ASP A 407 -24.10 23.27 -10.80
N VAL A 408 -24.32 22.04 -11.27
CA VAL A 408 -24.90 20.95 -10.49
C VAL A 408 -23.78 20.03 -10.01
N PRO A 409 -23.78 19.60 -8.72
CA PRO A 409 -22.81 18.65 -8.25
C PRO A 409 -22.99 17.29 -8.93
N ILE A 410 -21.88 16.61 -9.21
CA ILE A 410 -21.84 15.23 -9.68
C ILE A 410 -22.50 14.31 -8.64
N ASP A 411 -22.17 14.52 -7.37
CA ASP A 411 -22.72 13.81 -6.22
C ASP A 411 -22.57 14.65 -4.93
N SER A 412 -23.33 14.31 -3.89
CA SER A 412 -23.27 14.98 -2.58
C SER A 412 -23.45 13.98 -1.45
N THR A 413 -22.50 13.96 -0.51
CA THR A 413 -22.43 12.95 0.53
C THR A 413 -22.49 13.59 1.92
N PRO A 414 -23.38 13.10 2.82
CA PRO A 414 -23.35 13.50 4.22
C PRO A 414 -22.15 12.87 4.92
N VAL A 415 -21.28 13.70 5.47
CA VAL A 415 -20.13 13.28 6.28
C VAL A 415 -20.43 13.50 7.74
N SER A 416 -20.28 12.46 8.56
CA SER A 416 -20.55 12.48 9.99
C SER A 416 -19.25 12.63 10.80
N PRO A 417 -19.33 12.99 12.09
CA PRO A 417 -18.16 12.93 12.98
C PRO A 417 -17.55 11.52 12.99
N PRO A 418 -16.22 11.40 12.83
CA PRO A 418 -15.56 10.10 12.86
C PRO A 418 -15.63 9.46 14.25
N ILE A 419 -15.78 8.13 14.27
CA ILE A 419 -15.72 7.32 15.48
C ILE A 419 -14.40 6.54 15.43
N HIS A 420 -13.62 6.54 16.50
CA HIS A 420 -12.38 5.74 16.63
C HIS A 420 -11.33 5.93 15.50
N GLY A 421 -10.84 7.15 15.29
CA GLY A 421 -9.64 7.38 14.46
C GLY A 421 -9.89 7.63 12.96
N GLY A 422 -11.15 7.60 12.52
CA GLY A 422 -11.56 8.02 11.18
C GLY A 422 -12.51 7.02 10.51
N HIS A 423 -13.01 7.37 9.33
CA HIS A 423 -13.81 6.45 8.50
C HIS A 423 -13.79 6.88 7.03
N TRP A 424 -14.08 5.94 6.15
CA TRP A 424 -14.21 6.20 4.72
C TRP A 424 -15.60 6.74 4.38
N VAL A 425 -15.64 7.68 3.44
CA VAL A 425 -16.86 8.18 2.79
C VAL A 425 -16.62 8.22 1.27
N SER A 426 -17.70 8.20 0.49
CA SER A 426 -17.59 8.09 -0.97
C SER A 426 -18.54 8.99 -1.76
N TRP A 427 -18.17 9.21 -3.02
CA TRP A 427 -18.94 9.92 -4.04
C TRP A 427 -18.94 9.12 -5.35
N ASN A 428 -20.08 9.07 -6.02
CA ASN A 428 -20.22 8.49 -7.34
C ASN A 428 -19.74 9.48 -8.42
N LEU A 429 -18.61 9.17 -9.07
CA LEU A 429 -18.04 9.98 -10.14
C LEU A 429 -18.28 9.40 -11.54
N LEU A 430 -19.11 8.37 -11.69
CA LEU A 430 -19.35 7.69 -12.96
C LEU A 430 -19.67 8.65 -14.12
N PRO A 431 -20.54 9.68 -13.98
CA PRO A 431 -20.83 10.60 -15.07
C PRO A 431 -19.61 11.41 -15.52
N ALA A 432 -18.77 11.83 -14.57
CA ALA A 432 -17.58 12.63 -14.86
C ALA A 432 -16.48 11.78 -15.49
N VAL A 433 -16.18 10.61 -14.92
CA VAL A 433 -15.14 9.70 -15.43
C VAL A 433 -15.50 9.19 -16.83
N SER A 434 -16.77 8.89 -17.09
CA SER A 434 -17.22 8.48 -18.44
C SER A 434 -16.96 9.57 -19.48
N ARG A 435 -17.19 10.84 -19.12
CA ARG A 435 -16.90 11.99 -19.98
C ARG A 435 -15.40 12.16 -20.19
N TRP A 436 -14.60 12.06 -19.13
CA TRP A 436 -13.15 12.21 -19.20
C TRP A 436 -12.49 11.12 -20.03
N LEU A 437 -12.98 9.89 -20.05
CA LEU A 437 -12.45 8.86 -20.95
C LEU A 437 -12.78 9.15 -22.43
N ALA A 438 -13.95 9.71 -22.72
CA ALA A 438 -14.34 10.11 -24.07
C ALA A 438 -13.63 11.40 -24.53
N HIS A 439 -13.35 12.31 -23.59
CA HIS A 439 -12.78 13.63 -23.81
C HIS A 439 -11.69 13.93 -22.75
N PRO A 440 -10.49 13.30 -22.86
CA PRO A 440 -9.44 13.41 -21.84
C PRO A 440 -8.99 14.84 -21.53
N GLU A 441 -9.09 15.75 -22.50
CA GLU A 441 -8.79 17.17 -22.36
C GLU A 441 -9.69 17.89 -21.34
N THR A 442 -10.86 17.32 -21.03
CA THR A 442 -11.82 17.87 -20.06
C THR A 442 -11.58 17.37 -18.63
N ASN A 443 -10.60 16.48 -18.42
CA ASN A 443 -10.25 16.00 -17.09
C ASN A 443 -9.41 17.02 -16.33
N HIS A 444 -10.10 17.95 -15.66
CA HIS A 444 -9.50 18.85 -14.68
C HIS A 444 -9.85 18.45 -13.24
N GLY A 445 -10.43 17.26 -13.02
CA GLY A 445 -10.77 16.76 -11.70
C GLY A 445 -12.04 17.38 -11.11
N ILE A 446 -12.11 17.39 -9.79
CA ILE A 446 -13.29 17.79 -9.01
C ILE A 446 -12.97 18.84 -7.96
N LEU A 447 -13.99 19.61 -7.60
CA LEU A 447 -14.02 20.52 -6.46
C LEU A 447 -14.95 19.94 -5.40
N LEU A 448 -14.46 19.79 -4.17
CA LEU A 448 -15.25 19.47 -2.99
C LEU A 448 -15.53 20.74 -2.19
N ARG A 449 -16.80 20.99 -1.90
CA ARG A 449 -17.23 22.14 -1.08
C ARG A 449 -18.41 21.79 -0.18
N ILE A 450 -18.58 22.59 0.87
CA ILE A 450 -19.80 22.60 1.69
C ILE A 450 -20.62 23.82 1.27
N ASN A 451 -21.92 23.61 1.02
CA ASN A 451 -22.82 24.69 0.64
C ASN A 451 -23.43 25.42 1.86
N ASP A 452 -23.56 24.74 3.00
CA ASP A 452 -24.00 25.34 4.26
C ASP A 452 -22.81 25.57 5.22
N ALA A 453 -23.09 25.94 6.47
CA ALA A 453 -22.04 26.03 7.48
C ALA A 453 -21.56 24.62 7.89
N GLY A 454 -20.25 24.36 7.84
CA GLY A 454 -19.70 23.06 8.20
C GLY A 454 -18.18 22.98 8.01
N LYS A 455 -17.59 21.89 8.50
CA LYS A 455 -16.16 21.59 8.35
C LYS A 455 -15.92 20.09 8.33
N ALA A 456 -15.05 19.65 7.44
CA ALA A 456 -14.46 18.32 7.46
C ALA A 456 -12.99 18.38 7.02
N ALA A 457 -12.18 17.45 7.53
CA ALA A 457 -10.82 17.23 7.07
C ALA A 457 -10.60 15.75 6.69
N PHE A 458 -9.87 15.55 5.60
CA PHE A 458 -9.51 14.25 5.05
C PHE A 458 -8.00 14.12 4.97
N LEU A 459 -7.51 12.89 4.88
CA LEU A 459 -6.11 12.65 4.53
C LEU A 459 -5.91 12.94 3.03
N SER A 460 -4.85 13.67 2.70
CA SER A 460 -4.45 14.03 1.34
C SER A 460 -3.61 12.94 0.67
N SER A 461 -3.23 13.11 -0.59
CA SER A 461 -2.27 12.22 -1.26
C SER A 461 -0.86 12.29 -0.67
N GLU A 462 -0.52 13.35 0.05
CA GLU A 462 0.78 13.55 0.71
C GLU A 462 0.81 13.00 2.15
N SER A 463 -0.34 12.54 2.67
CA SER A 463 -0.42 11.99 4.02
C SER A 463 0.52 10.80 4.22
N PHE A 464 1.37 10.88 5.25
CA PHE A 464 2.33 9.82 5.58
C PHE A 464 2.48 9.59 7.09
N LYS A 465 3.07 10.56 7.81
CA LYS A 465 3.28 10.47 9.26
C LYS A 465 2.04 10.95 10.03
N SER A 466 1.70 10.26 11.12
CA SER A 466 0.61 10.66 12.04
C SER A 466 1.08 11.38 13.30
N ARG A 467 2.39 11.34 13.57
CA ARG A 467 3.07 12.03 14.67
C ARG A 467 4.38 12.62 14.17
N ALA A 468 4.95 13.53 14.95
CA ALA A 468 6.26 14.13 14.68
C ALA A 468 7.43 13.20 15.00
N ASP A 469 7.19 12.17 15.83
CA ASP A 469 8.17 11.13 16.04
C ASP A 469 8.25 10.17 14.84
N ASP A 470 9.37 9.48 14.75
CA ASP A 470 9.62 8.47 13.72
C ASP A 470 8.94 7.12 14.04
N TYR A 471 8.01 7.08 15.00
CA TYR A 471 7.46 5.83 15.54
C TYR A 471 5.97 5.71 15.30
N CYS A 472 5.46 6.34 14.25
CA CYS A 472 4.03 6.43 13.96
C CYS A 472 3.54 5.39 12.93
N GLY A 473 4.39 4.42 12.59
CA GLY A 473 4.13 3.33 11.64
C GLY A 473 3.86 3.76 10.20
N GLY A 474 3.98 5.04 9.84
CA GLY A 474 3.73 5.51 8.46
C GLY A 474 2.33 5.16 7.92
N ILE A 475 1.35 4.94 8.81
CA ILE A 475 0.11 4.24 8.49
C ILE A 475 -0.88 5.04 7.62
N ARG A 476 -0.69 6.35 7.47
CA ARG A 476 -1.66 7.21 6.76
C ARG A 476 -1.69 6.98 5.26
N ILE A 477 -0.70 6.29 4.69
CA ILE A 477 -0.66 5.97 3.26
C ILE A 477 -1.86 5.12 2.82
N GLU A 478 -2.38 4.27 3.71
CA GLU A 478 -3.52 3.40 3.42
C GLU A 478 -4.80 4.18 3.20
N ALA A 479 -4.87 5.38 3.78
CA ALA A 479 -6.06 6.21 3.87
C ALA A 479 -6.00 7.45 2.95
N ARG A 480 -5.08 7.46 1.98
CA ARG A 480 -4.96 8.48 0.93
C ARG A 480 -6.17 8.46 -0.02
N PRO A 481 -6.48 9.57 -0.70
CA PRO A 481 -7.56 9.63 -1.69
C PRO A 481 -7.46 8.52 -2.74
N MET A 482 -8.61 7.92 -3.05
CA MET A 482 -8.67 6.77 -3.94
C MET A 482 -9.87 6.84 -4.88
N LEU A 483 -9.65 6.57 -6.17
CA LEU A 483 -10.71 6.41 -7.15
C LEU A 483 -10.73 4.97 -7.65
N ILE A 484 -11.84 4.26 -7.42
CA ILE A 484 -12.06 2.89 -7.89
C ILE A 484 -12.96 2.93 -9.11
N ILE A 485 -12.49 2.38 -10.22
CA ILE A 485 -13.21 2.29 -11.50
C ILE A 485 -13.43 0.82 -11.83
N GLN A 486 -14.66 0.44 -12.10
CA GLN A 486 -15.03 -0.90 -12.56
C GLN A 486 -15.50 -0.82 -14.01
N THR A 487 -15.02 -1.73 -14.87
CA THR A 487 -15.46 -1.84 -16.26
C THR A 487 -16.50 -2.96 -16.42
N LEU A 488 -17.30 -2.87 -17.48
CA LEU A 488 -18.31 -3.87 -17.86
C LEU A 488 -17.73 -5.10 -18.56
#